data_AF-X0RJA4-F1
#
_entry.id   AF-X0RJA4-F1
#
_cell.length_a   1.000
_cell.length_b   1.000
_cell.length_c   1.000
_cell.angle_alpha   90.00
_cell.angle_beta   90.00
_cell.angle_gamma   90.00
#
_symmetry.space_group_name_H-M   'P 1'
#
loop_
_entity.id
_entity.type
_entity.pdbx_description
1 polymer ?
#
loop_
_entity_poly.entity_id
_entity_poly.type
_entity_poly.pdbx_seq_one_letter_code
_entity_poly.pdbx_strand_id
1 'polypeptide(L)'
;MIDVVIGLVPAMIAAGYYFRIRAAVLISVCVVSAIATEWLCNVIRKKPSSLGDFSAVVTGIILALSVPPGLPVWAAIIGSVFAIAV
;
A
#
# COMPACT_ATOMS: atom_id res chain seq x y z
N MET A 1 6.41 8.44 -9.98
CA MET A 1 5.14 7.70 -9.80
C MET A 1 3.99 8.54 -9.22
N ILE A 2 4.15 9.86 -9.09
CA ILE A 2 3.11 10.74 -8.50
C ILE A 2 1.86 10.82 -9.39
N ASP A 3 1.99 10.75 -10.71
CA ASP A 3 0.85 10.76 -11.65
C ASP A 3 -0.13 9.60 -11.39
N VAL A 4 0.39 8.44 -10.96
CA VAL A 4 -0.41 7.27 -10.61
C VAL A 4 -1.18 7.51 -9.30
N VAL A 5 -0.55 8.13 -8.31
CA VAL A 5 -1.21 8.51 -7.06
C VAL A 5 -2.35 9.50 -7.34
N ILE A 6 -2.13 10.48 -8.22
CA ILE A 6 -3.15 11.44 -8.65
C ILE A 6 -4.31 10.71 -9.37
N GLY A 7 -4.00 9.74 -10.23
CA GLY A 7 -5.00 8.91 -10.90
C GLY A 7 -5.81 8.01 -9.94
N LEU A 8 -5.22 7.62 -8.80
CA LEU A 8 -5.86 6.81 -7.77
C LEU A 8 -6.75 7.63 -6.81
N VAL A 9 -6.62 8.96 -6.78
CA VAL A 9 -7.47 9.85 -5.95
C VAL A 9 -8.97 9.59 -6.13
N PRO A 10 -9.55 9.57 -7.34
CA PRO A 10 -10.99 9.28 -7.50
C PRO A 10 -11.38 7.89 -6.99
N ALA A 11 -10.50 6.89 -7.14
CA ALA A 11 -10.73 5.55 -6.61
C ALA A 11 -10.69 5.51 -5.07
N MET A 12 -9.78 6.25 -4.44
CA MET A 12 -9.71 6.40 -2.99
C MET A 12 -10.95 7.11 -2.43
N ILE A 13 -11.46 8.14 -3.13
CA ILE A 13 -12.70 8.83 -2.76
C ILE A 13 -13.89 7.87 -2.84
N ALA A 14 -14.00 7.09 -3.92
CA ALA A 14 -15.04 6.08 -4.06
C ALA A 14 -14.94 5.02 -2.95
N ALA A 15 -13.75 4.50 -2.67
CA ALA A 15 -13.54 3.54 -1.59
C ALA A 15 -13.93 4.10 -0.22
N GLY A 16 -13.62 5.37 0.05
CA GLY A 16 -14.03 6.07 1.27
C GLY A 16 -15.56 6.25 1.35
N TYR A 17 -16.24 6.52 0.24
CA TYR A 17 -17.70 6.67 0.20
C TYR A 17 -18.42 5.34 0.42
N TYR A 18 -18.00 4.27 -0.26
CA TYR A 18 -18.65 2.95 -0.18
C TYR A 18 -18.30 2.18 1.10
N PHE A 19 -17.06 2.26 1.57
CA PHE A 19 -16.54 1.39 2.63
C PHE A 19 -16.18 2.12 3.92
N ARG A 20 -16.37 3.45 3.96
CA ARG A 20 -16.22 4.31 5.15
C ARG A 20 -14.90 4.04 5.87
N ILE A 21 -14.97 3.71 7.16
CA ILE A 21 -13.83 3.54 8.06
C ILE A 21 -12.99 2.31 7.68
N ARG A 22 -13.61 1.24 7.15
CA ARG A 22 -12.89 0.00 6.85
C ARG A 22 -11.88 0.18 5.73
N ALA A 23 -12.25 0.90 4.67
CA ALA A 23 -11.31 1.20 3.59
C ALA A 23 -10.17 2.11 4.06
N ALA A 24 -10.45 3.13 4.87
CA ALA A 24 -9.40 4.02 5.39
C ALA A 24 -8.35 3.26 6.22
N VAL A 25 -8.79 2.34 7.07
CA VAL A 25 -7.90 1.48 7.87
C VAL A 25 -7.12 0.50 6.99
N LEU A 26 -7.77 -0.11 6.00
CA LEU A 26 -7.10 -1.07 5.12
C LEU A 26 -6.01 -0.39 4.26
N ILE A 27 -6.34 0.77 3.68
CA ILE A 27 -5.40 1.56 2.88
C ILE A 27 -4.22 2.00 3.73
N SER A 28 -4.46 2.56 4.92
CA SER A 28 -3.36 3.03 5.78
C SER A 28 -2.44 1.88 6.20
N VAL A 29 -3.01 0.72 6.55
CA VAL A 29 -2.22 -0.45 6.93
C VAL A 29 -1.43 -1.01 5.76
N CYS A 30 -2.03 -1.16 4.58
CA CYS A 30 -1.32 -1.62 3.38
C CYS A 30 -0.17 -0.67 3.00
N VAL A 31 -0.39 0.64 3.07
CA VAL A 31 0.65 1.64 2.75
C VAL A 31 1.76 1.61 3.80
N VAL A 32 1.45 1.59 5.09
CA VAL A 32 2.45 1.55 6.17
C VAL A 32 3.28 0.27 6.11
N SER A 33 2.63 -0.89 5.96
CA SER A 33 3.32 -2.18 5.82
C SER A 33 4.15 -2.23 4.55
N ALA A 34 3.66 -1.68 3.44
CA ALA A 34 4.40 -1.59 2.20
C ALA A 34 5.71 -0.78 2.35
N ILE A 35 5.62 0.42 2.91
CA ILE A 35 6.78 1.29 3.17
C ILE A 35 7.76 0.61 4.14
N ALA A 36 7.25 -0.02 5.20
CA ALA A 36 8.09 -0.72 6.17
C ALA A 36 8.84 -1.90 5.52
N THR A 37 8.19 -2.64 4.62
CA THR A 37 8.81 -3.76 3.91
C THR A 37 9.87 -3.29 2.94
N GLU A 38 9.59 -2.23 2.17
CA GLU A 38 10.57 -1.65 1.25
C GLU A 38 11.79 -1.10 2.01
N TRP A 39 11.57 -0.46 3.16
CA TRP A 39 12.65 0.00 4.04
C TRP A 39 13.49 -1.18 4.53
N LEU A 40 12.86 -2.25 5.01
CA LEU A 40 13.54 -3.46 5.48
C LEU A 40 14.34 -4.14 4.35
N CYS A 41 13.74 -4.30 3.17
CA CYS A 41 14.39 -4.87 1.99
C CYS A 41 15.58 -4.02 1.52
N ASN A 42 15.49 -2.69 1.58
CA ASN A 42 16.60 -1.79 1.26
C ASN A 42 17.75 -1.92 2.26
N VAL A 43 17.44 -2.01 3.56
CA VAL A 43 18.44 -2.26 4.61
C VAL A 43 19.15 -3.59 4.39
N ILE A 44 18.40 -4.66 4.05
CA ILE A 44 18.95 -5.99 3.78
C ILE A 44 19.80 -6.01 2.49
N ARG A 45 19.34 -5.35 1.41
CA ARG A 45 20.03 -5.34 0.11
C ARG A 45 21.20 -4.36 0.02
N LYS A 46 21.44 -3.51 1.03
CA LYS A 46 22.51 -2.49 1.06
C LYS A 46 22.57 -1.63 -0.21
N LYS A 47 21.42 -1.40 -0.86
CA LYS A 47 21.31 -0.57 -2.07
C LYS A 47 20.96 0.88 -1.69
N PRO A 48 21.34 1.86 -2.53
CA PRO A 48 20.94 3.25 -2.31
C PRO A 48 19.41 3.32 -2.26
N SER A 49 18.91 3.99 -1.21
CA SER A 49 17.51 4.06 -0.80
C SER A 49 16.53 4.33 -1.95
N SER A 50 15.84 3.30 -2.46
CA SER A 50 14.73 3.46 -3.43
C SER A 50 13.44 4.03 -2.81
N LEU A 51 13.48 4.40 -1.51
CA LEU A 51 12.39 5.07 -0.80
C LEU A 51 11.95 6.39 -1.46
N GLY A 52 12.73 6.94 -2.39
CA GLY A 52 12.41 8.16 -3.12
C GLY A 52 11.42 7.99 -4.29
N ASP A 53 11.15 6.76 -4.76
CA ASP A 53 10.40 6.56 -6.00
C ASP A 53 8.87 6.57 -5.83
N PHE A 54 8.38 6.64 -4.57
CA PHE A 54 6.97 6.48 -4.19
C PHE A 54 6.35 5.15 -4.64
N SER A 55 7.17 4.18 -5.03
CA SER A 55 6.69 2.92 -5.60
C SER A 55 5.94 2.08 -4.58
N ALA A 56 6.49 1.86 -3.38
CA ALA A 56 5.76 1.13 -2.33
C ALA A 56 4.41 1.76 -1.96
N VAL A 57 4.30 3.09 -2.01
CA VAL A 57 3.03 3.78 -1.72
C VAL A 57 1.99 3.42 -2.77
N VAL A 58 2.35 3.49 -4.04
CA VAL A 58 1.45 3.11 -5.14
C VAL A 58 1.06 1.63 -5.04
N THR A 59 2.02 0.74 -4.81
CA THR A 59 1.75 -0.70 -4.66
C THR A 59 0.83 -0.98 -3.48
N GLY A 60 1.06 -0.33 -2.33
CA GLY A 60 0.20 -0.44 -1.15
C GLY A 60 -1.22 0.07 -1.39
N ILE A 61 -1.39 1.17 -2.12
CA ILE A 61 -2.72 1.71 -2.49
C ILE A 61 -3.44 0.77 -3.46
N ILE A 62 -2.77 0.29 -4.51
CA ILE A 62 -3.36 -0.62 -5.49
C ILE A 62 -3.80 -1.92 -4.81
N LEU A 63 -2.96 -2.48 -3.92
CA LEU A 63 -3.28 -3.71 -3.20
C LEU A 63 -4.45 -3.50 -2.24
N ALA A 64 -4.49 -2.37 -1.53
CA ALA A 64 -5.64 -2.02 -0.68
C ALA A 64 -6.95 -1.89 -1.44
N LEU A 65 -6.91 -1.36 -2.68
CA LEU A 65 -8.09 -1.22 -3.54
C LEU A 65 -8.48 -2.54 -4.25
N SER A 66 -7.53 -3.46 -4.41
CA SER A 66 -7.78 -4.77 -5.04
C SER A 66 -8.39 -5.80 -4.09
N VAL A 67 -8.33 -5.54 -2.79
CA VAL A 67 -8.73 -6.48 -1.73
C VAL A 67 -10.08 -6.03 -1.13
N PRO A 68 -11.02 -6.97 -0.85
CA PRO A 68 -12.29 -6.59 -0.25
C PRO A 68 -12.09 -5.93 1.14
N PRO A 69 -12.86 -4.88 1.47
CA PRO A 69 -12.69 -4.11 2.71
C PRO A 69 -13.20 -4.82 3.97
N GLY A 70 -13.79 -6.01 3.80
CA GLY A 70 -14.08 -6.92 4.89
C GLY A 70 -12.91 -7.82 5.26
N LEU A 71 -11.77 -7.76 4.55
CA LEU A 71 -10.64 -8.62 4.86
C LEU A 71 -10.01 -8.27 6.21
N PRO A 72 -9.56 -9.28 6.97
CA PRO A 72 -8.80 -9.06 8.18
C PRO A 72 -7.49 -8.32 7.85
N VAL A 73 -7.22 -7.29 8.67
CA VAL A 73 -6.07 -6.38 8.54
C VAL A 73 -4.73 -7.14 8.50
N TRP A 74 -4.64 -8.27 9.21
CA TRP A 74 -3.43 -9.09 9.26
C TRP A 74 -3.11 -9.76 7.91
N ALA A 75 -4.13 -10.18 7.15
CA ALA A 75 -3.94 -10.74 5.82
C ALA A 75 -3.51 -9.68 4.81
N ALA A 76 -4.00 -8.45 4.96
CA ALA A 76 -3.58 -7.31 4.14
C ALA A 76 -2.09 -6.97 4.36
N ILE A 77 -1.61 -7.06 5.60
CA ILE A 77 -0.18 -6.87 5.95
C ILE A 77 0.69 -7.96 5.30
N ILE A 78 0.27 -9.22 5.34
CA ILE A 78 1.05 -10.30 4.72
C ILE A 78 1.08 -10.13 3.20
N GLY A 79 -0.04 -9.76 2.59
CA GLY A 79 -0.13 -9.50 1.16
C GLY A 79 0.77 -8.34 0.71
N SER A 80 0.81 -7.24 1.45
CA SER A 80 1.67 -6.10 1.13
C SER A 80 3.16 -6.41 1.31
N VAL A 81 3.52 -7.19 2.33
CA VAL A 81 4.90 -7.67 2.53
C VAL A 81 5.33 -8.51 1.34
N PHE A 82 4.49 -9.47 0.91
CA PHE A 82 4.82 -10.34 -0.21
C PHE A 82 4.90 -9.59 -1.54
N ALA A 83 4.02 -8.62 -1.76
CA ALA A 83 3.98 -7.81 -2.98
C ALA A 83 5.20 -6.89 -3.16
N ILE A 84 5.96 -6.63 -2.10
CA ILE A 84 7.17 -5.79 -2.14
C ILE A 84 8.44 -6.60 -1.94
N ALA A 85 8.39 -7.67 -1.15
CA ALA A 85 9.55 -8.52 -0.90
C ALA A 85 9.94 -9.38 -2.12
N VAL A 86 8.98 -9.71 -3.00
CA VAL A 86 9.18 -10.52 -4.22
C VAL A 86 9.22 -9.63 -5.45
#